data_AF-A0A5P9FNT7-F1
#
_entry.id   AF-A0A5P9FNT7-F1
#
_cell.length_a   1.000
_cell.length_b   1.000
_cell.length_c   1.000
_cell.angle_alpha   90.00
_cell.angle_beta   90.00
_cell.angle_gamma   90.00
#
_symmetry.space_group_name_H-M   'P 1'
#
loop_
_entity.id
_entity.type
_entity.pdbx_description
1 polymer ?
#
loop_
_entity_poly.entity_id
_entity_poly.type
_entity_poly.pdbx_seq_one_letter_code
_entity_poly.pdbx_strand_id
1 'polypeptide(L)'
;MANSHEIISQPPTGSGLMDANMVASLHAVIEQAKGSASRDRVFADAGIEDLPVDDGTLSEARVARLHSLVRENWPGEASEILDMAGRVAAEVFVSQNITPKAILLLQNMPWSVSAWLVGKAARLNSAGFRGSGTFAIQTTSRLAIYHNPLAIGVTADQPICHFHAAMFEHMFQRMSHRDFVCRETACMAAGHDHCSFELTL
;
A
#
# COMPACT_ATOMS: atom_id res chain seq x y z
N MET A 1 -25.62 23.55 -14.47
CA MET A 1 -26.10 22.22 -14.04
C MET A 1 -25.00 21.23 -14.40
N ALA A 2 -24.08 20.99 -13.48
CA ALA A 2 -22.91 20.14 -13.70
C ALA A 2 -23.13 18.83 -12.94
N ASN A 3 -23.12 17.72 -13.68
CA ASN A 3 -23.34 16.37 -13.15
C ASN A 3 -22.19 15.98 -12.23
N SER A 4 -22.56 15.72 -10.97
CA SER A 4 -21.76 14.99 -10.00
C SER A 4 -21.51 13.58 -10.53
N HIS A 5 -20.28 13.27 -10.93
CA HIS A 5 -19.88 11.88 -11.16
C HIS A 5 -19.77 11.19 -9.80
N GLU A 6 -20.84 10.51 -9.40
CA GLU A 6 -20.85 9.55 -8.31
C GLU A 6 -19.80 8.47 -8.61
N ILE A 7 -18.77 8.40 -7.75
CA ILE A 7 -17.85 7.28 -7.69
C ILE A 7 -18.66 6.10 -7.14
N ILE A 8 -19.21 5.28 -8.04
CA ILE A 8 -19.92 4.05 -7.65
C ILE A 8 -18.85 3.02 -7.27
N SER A 9 -18.48 2.96 -5.99
CA SER A 9 -17.60 1.94 -5.44
C SER A 9 -18.39 0.64 -5.20
N GLN A 10 -18.25 -0.34 -6.10
CA GLN A 10 -18.72 -1.70 -5.82
C GLN A 10 -17.81 -2.34 -4.76
N PRO A 11 -18.36 -2.98 -3.70
CA PRO A 11 -17.53 -3.64 -2.69
C PRO A 11 -16.79 -4.84 -3.31
N PRO A 12 -15.47 -4.98 -3.10
CA PRO A 12 -14.72 -6.11 -3.64
C PRO A 12 -15.15 -7.42 -2.96
N THR A 13 -15.52 -8.41 -3.77
CA THR A 13 -15.89 -9.78 -3.36
C THR A 13 -14.64 -10.66 -3.18
N GLY A 14 -13.63 -10.16 -2.46
CA GLY A 14 -12.34 -10.81 -2.32
C GLY A 14 -12.28 -11.80 -1.16
N SER A 15 -12.01 -13.08 -1.44
CA SER A 15 -11.78 -14.13 -0.43
C SER A 15 -10.34 -14.12 0.13
N GLY A 16 -9.53 -13.11 -0.21
CA GLY A 16 -8.15 -12.99 0.26
C GLY A 16 -8.02 -12.37 1.65
N LEU A 17 -6.85 -12.60 2.25
CA LEU A 17 -6.43 -12.00 3.51
C LEU A 17 -5.25 -11.08 3.27
N MET A 18 -5.21 -9.98 4.01
CA MET A 18 -4.12 -9.01 4.06
C MET A 18 -3.66 -8.83 5.50
N ASP A 19 -2.44 -8.32 5.66
CA ASP A 19 -1.85 -8.03 6.97
C ASP A 19 -2.59 -6.86 7.62
N ALA A 20 -2.91 -6.95 8.91
CA ALA A 20 -3.61 -5.90 9.63
C ALA A 20 -2.81 -4.58 9.68
N ASN A 21 -1.49 -4.61 9.52
CA ASN A 21 -0.65 -3.41 9.44
C ASN A 21 -0.95 -2.55 8.20
N MET A 22 -1.61 -3.11 7.19
CA MET A 22 -2.11 -2.34 6.04
C MET A 22 -3.17 -1.33 6.45
N VAL A 23 -3.87 -1.55 7.57
CA VAL A 23 -4.87 -0.60 8.10
C VAL A 23 -4.43 0.03 9.43
N ALA A 24 -3.58 -0.62 10.23
CA ALA A 24 -3.08 -0.03 11.48
C ALA A 24 -2.29 1.26 11.24
N SER A 25 -1.51 1.31 10.15
CA SER A 25 -0.84 2.53 9.69
C SER A 25 -1.82 3.66 9.36
N LEU A 26 -2.94 3.35 8.70
CA LEU A 26 -4.01 4.30 8.41
C LEU A 26 -4.71 4.79 9.69
N HIS A 27 -4.88 3.93 10.69
CA HIS A 27 -5.49 4.33 11.97
C HIS A 27 -4.69 5.46 12.62
N ALA A 28 -3.36 5.30 12.74
CA ALA A 28 -2.50 6.33 13.32
C ALA A 28 -2.47 7.62 12.48
N VAL A 29 -2.34 7.49 11.15
CA VAL A 29 -2.23 8.65 10.25
C VAL A 29 -3.54 9.45 10.18
N ILE A 30 -4.69 8.77 10.10
CA ILE A 30 -6.00 9.45 10.04
C ILE A 30 -6.30 10.13 11.38
N GLU A 31 -5.97 9.50 12.51
CA GLU A 31 -6.11 10.17 13.81
C GLU A 31 -5.28 11.46 13.88
N GLN A 32 -4.03 11.42 13.43
CA GLN A 32 -3.17 12.59 13.42
C GLN A 32 -3.67 13.69 12.48
N ALA A 33 -4.12 13.33 11.29
CA ALA A 33 -4.50 14.29 10.25
C ALA A 33 -5.93 14.82 10.39
N LYS A 34 -6.87 13.98 10.87
CA LYS A 34 -8.32 14.24 10.86
C LYS A 34 -8.97 14.18 12.23
N GLY A 35 -8.25 13.70 13.24
CA GLY A 35 -8.76 13.52 14.60
C GLY A 35 -9.45 12.18 14.81
N SER A 36 -9.50 11.77 16.08
CA SER A 36 -10.01 10.48 16.54
C SER A 36 -11.45 10.18 16.07
N ALA A 37 -12.34 11.18 16.07
CA ALA A 37 -13.74 10.99 15.65
C ALA A 37 -13.89 10.63 14.16
N SER A 38 -13.10 11.26 13.29
CA SER A 38 -13.08 10.95 11.86
C SER A 38 -12.47 9.58 11.59
N ARG A 39 -11.43 9.23 12.34
CA ARG A 39 -10.77 7.93 12.31
C ARG A 39 -11.71 6.81 12.74
N ASP A 40 -12.41 6.96 13.87
CA ASP A 40 -13.38 5.96 14.35
C ASP A 40 -14.51 5.73 13.34
N ARG A 41 -15.06 6.83 12.79
CA ARG A 41 -16.14 6.75 11.81
C ARG A 41 -15.73 5.99 10.54
N VAL A 42 -14.58 6.33 9.95
CA VAL A 42 -14.16 5.71 8.69
C VAL A 42 -13.79 4.23 8.86
N PHE A 43 -13.27 3.85 10.02
CA PHE A 43 -13.00 2.45 10.37
C PHE A 43 -14.29 1.65 10.58
N ALA A 44 -15.27 2.23 11.30
CA ALA A 44 -16.58 1.63 11.45
C ALA A 44 -17.31 1.46 10.11
N ASP A 45 -17.25 2.47 9.23
CA ASP A 45 -17.84 2.43 7.88
C ASP A 45 -17.14 1.38 6.98
N ALA A 46 -15.89 1.03 7.29
CA ALA A 46 -15.15 -0.06 6.65
C ALA A 46 -15.45 -1.45 7.23
N GLY A 47 -16.25 -1.54 8.30
CA GLY A 47 -16.53 -2.77 9.04
C GLY A 47 -15.33 -3.27 9.85
N ILE A 48 -14.47 -2.35 10.31
CA ILE A 48 -13.30 -2.62 11.15
C ILE A 48 -13.56 -1.98 12.51
N GLU A 49 -14.21 -2.73 13.40
CA GLU A 49 -14.57 -2.25 14.76
C GLU A 49 -13.39 -2.36 15.72
N ASP A 50 -12.65 -3.47 15.64
CA ASP A 50 -11.44 -3.71 16.42
C ASP A 50 -10.27 -4.00 15.48
N LEU A 51 -9.17 -3.27 15.67
CA LEU A 51 -7.92 -3.63 15.03
C LEU A 51 -7.38 -4.92 15.68
N PRO A 52 -7.01 -5.94 14.88
CA PRO A 52 -6.30 -7.09 15.42
C PRO A 52 -5.02 -6.62 16.12
N VAL A 53 -4.76 -7.16 17.32
CA VAL A 53 -3.48 -6.97 18.00
C VAL A 53 -2.39 -7.68 17.19
N ASP A 54 -1.22 -7.04 17.06
CA ASP A 54 0.02 -7.44 16.38
C ASP A 54 0.02 -8.82 15.68
N ASP A 55 0.26 -8.83 14.35
CA ASP A 55 0.35 -10.00 13.43
C ASP A 55 -0.96 -10.58 12.87
N GLY A 56 -2.10 -9.99 13.26
CA GLY A 56 -3.40 -10.38 12.73
C GLY A 56 -3.58 -10.18 11.22
N THR A 57 -4.53 -10.91 10.66
CA THR A 57 -4.96 -10.76 9.26
C THR A 57 -6.37 -10.18 9.20
N LEU A 58 -6.65 -9.41 8.15
CA LEU A 58 -7.97 -8.88 7.82
C LEU A 58 -8.39 -9.33 6.44
N SER A 59 -9.70 -9.38 6.20
CA SER A 59 -10.19 -9.63 4.84
C SER A 59 -9.76 -8.50 3.92
N GLU A 60 -9.26 -8.85 2.74
CA GLU A 60 -8.84 -7.85 1.75
C GLU A 60 -9.98 -6.91 1.36
N ALA A 61 -11.23 -7.40 1.44
CA ALA A 61 -12.42 -6.59 1.19
C ALA A 61 -12.55 -5.42 2.17
N ARG A 62 -12.28 -5.64 3.46
CA ARG A 62 -12.30 -4.57 4.49
C ARG A 62 -11.15 -3.58 4.29
N VAL A 63 -9.96 -4.08 3.97
CA VAL A 63 -8.80 -3.23 3.67
C VAL A 63 -9.09 -2.35 2.46
N ALA A 64 -9.51 -2.94 1.34
CA ALA A 64 -9.86 -2.22 0.13
C ALA A 64 -10.99 -1.19 0.38
N ARG A 65 -12.01 -1.56 1.17
CA ARG A 65 -13.09 -0.66 1.56
C ARG A 65 -12.56 0.55 2.35
N LEU A 66 -11.68 0.35 3.32
CA LEU A 66 -11.08 1.44 4.08
C LEU A 66 -10.30 2.40 3.16
N HIS A 67 -9.49 1.87 2.25
CA HIS A 67 -8.76 2.68 1.28
C HIS A 67 -9.68 3.49 0.36
N SER A 68 -10.79 2.92 -0.07
CA SER A 68 -11.81 3.65 -0.85
C SER A 68 -12.48 4.73 -0.01
N LEU A 69 -12.85 4.45 1.23
CA LEU A 69 -13.45 5.44 2.13
C LEU A 69 -12.52 6.61 2.42
N VAL A 70 -11.20 6.40 2.51
CA VAL A 70 -10.22 7.50 2.64
C VAL A 70 -10.30 8.43 1.42
N ARG A 71 -10.38 7.88 0.21
CA ARG A 71 -10.53 8.67 -1.03
C ARG A 71 -11.88 9.37 -1.13
N GLU A 72 -12.94 8.72 -0.69
CA GLU A 72 -14.31 9.26 -0.71
C GLU A 72 -14.51 10.39 0.30
N ASN A 73 -13.99 10.23 1.53
CA ASN A 73 -14.18 11.23 2.60
C ASN A 73 -13.22 12.43 2.48
N TRP A 74 -12.00 12.22 1.95
CA TRP A 74 -10.98 13.27 1.86
C TRP A 74 -10.31 13.32 0.48
N PRO A 75 -11.06 13.54 -0.62
CA PRO A 75 -10.53 13.44 -1.98
C PRO A 75 -9.34 14.36 -2.26
N GLY A 76 -9.26 15.52 -1.61
CA GLY A 76 -8.14 16.47 -1.77
C GLY A 76 -6.87 16.11 -0.99
N GLU A 77 -6.95 15.20 -0.02
CA GLU A 77 -5.86 14.86 0.91
C GLU A 77 -5.58 13.35 0.95
N ALA A 78 -6.38 12.54 0.26
CA ALA A 78 -6.30 11.09 0.30
C ALA A 78 -4.95 10.57 -0.19
N SER A 79 -4.34 11.20 -1.19
CA SER A 79 -3.02 10.81 -1.68
C SER A 79 -1.95 10.98 -0.61
N GLU A 80 -1.96 12.09 0.14
CA GLU A 80 -1.03 12.37 1.24
C GLU A 80 -1.25 11.41 2.42
N ILE A 81 -2.51 11.18 2.82
CA ILE A 81 -2.85 10.24 3.89
C ILE A 81 -2.38 8.81 3.53
N LEU A 82 -2.66 8.36 2.31
CA LEU A 82 -2.28 7.04 1.84
C LEU A 82 -0.76 6.90 1.70
N ASP A 83 -0.06 7.94 1.23
CA ASP A 83 1.40 7.98 1.18
C ASP A 83 2.01 7.83 2.57
N MET A 84 1.61 8.69 3.52
CA MET A 84 2.08 8.64 4.90
C MET A 84 1.83 7.27 5.54
N ALA A 85 0.63 6.70 5.36
CA ALA A 85 0.31 5.38 5.88
C ALA A 85 1.18 4.29 5.23
N GLY A 86 1.45 4.37 3.92
CA GLY A 86 2.37 3.46 3.23
C GLY A 86 3.78 3.50 3.81
N ARG A 87 4.30 4.69 4.14
CA ARG A 87 5.61 4.84 4.81
C ARG A 87 5.65 4.20 6.19
N VAL A 88 4.61 4.42 6.99
CA VAL A 88 4.48 3.79 8.32
C VAL A 88 4.41 2.26 8.19
N ALA A 89 3.61 1.75 7.24
CA ALA A 89 3.50 0.32 6.98
C ALA A 89 4.83 -0.30 6.54
N ALA A 90 5.66 0.43 5.79
CA ALA A 90 6.99 -0.03 5.39
C ALA A 90 7.93 -0.22 6.58
N GLU A 91 7.91 0.66 7.58
CA GLU A 91 8.72 0.48 8.80
C GLU A 91 8.31 -0.77 9.57
N VAL A 92 7.00 -1.00 9.71
CA VAL A 92 6.48 -2.22 10.34
C VAL A 92 6.91 -3.46 9.55
N PHE A 93 6.73 -3.45 8.22
CA PHE A 93 7.18 -4.52 7.35
C PHE A 93 8.68 -4.82 7.53
N VAL A 94 9.54 -3.80 7.48
CA VAL A 94 10.99 -3.97 7.59
C VAL A 94 11.36 -4.55 8.95
N SER A 95 10.80 -4.01 10.04
CA SER A 95 11.10 -4.45 11.41
C SER A 95 10.65 -5.89 11.71
N GLN A 96 9.53 -6.33 11.14
CA GLN A 96 9.00 -7.68 11.34
C GLN A 96 9.70 -8.74 10.48
N ASN A 97 10.13 -8.36 9.27
CA ASN A 97 10.59 -9.33 8.28
C ASN A 97 12.12 -9.38 8.14
N ILE A 98 12.84 -8.32 8.53
CA ILE A 98 14.25 -8.15 8.19
C ILE A 98 15.08 -7.78 9.42
N THR A 99 16.10 -8.57 9.72
CA THR A 99 17.00 -8.28 10.85
C THR A 99 17.87 -7.04 10.61
N PRO A 100 18.27 -6.29 11.65
CA PRO A 100 19.17 -5.15 11.50
C PRO A 100 20.51 -5.49 10.83
N LYS A 101 21.03 -6.70 11.06
CA LYS A 101 22.26 -7.18 10.40
C LYS A 101 22.05 -7.37 8.90
N ALA A 102 20.91 -7.91 8.48
CA ALA A 102 20.59 -8.06 7.06
C ALA A 102 20.43 -6.70 6.38
N ILE A 103 19.79 -5.72 7.03
CA ILE A 103 19.70 -4.35 6.53
C ILE A 103 21.09 -3.77 6.32
N LEU A 104 21.99 -3.88 7.32
CA LEU A 104 23.35 -3.37 7.20
C LEU A 104 24.10 -4.02 6.03
N LEU A 105 23.95 -5.33 5.82
CA LEU A 105 24.55 -6.02 4.68
C LEU A 105 23.99 -5.49 3.35
N LEU A 106 22.67 -5.34 3.24
CA LEU A 106 22.01 -4.83 2.03
C LEU A 106 22.43 -3.40 1.69
N GLN A 107 22.59 -2.53 2.69
CA GLN A 107 23.02 -1.14 2.51
C GLN A 107 24.49 -1.00 2.08
N ASN A 108 25.33 -2.02 2.33
CA ASN A 108 26.74 -2.02 1.91
C ASN A 108 26.99 -2.69 0.55
N MET A 109 25.95 -3.21 -0.11
CA MET A 109 26.04 -3.81 -1.44
C MET A 109 25.89 -2.75 -2.54
N PRO A 110 26.35 -3.02 -3.77
CA PRO A 110 25.98 -2.21 -4.93
C PRO A 110 24.46 -2.10 -5.03
N TRP A 111 23.96 -0.89 -5.29
CA TRP A 111 22.53 -0.58 -5.19
C TRP A 111 21.65 -1.53 -6.01
N SER A 112 22.09 -1.97 -7.19
CA SER A 112 21.31 -2.84 -8.08
C SER A 112 21.16 -4.26 -7.53
N VAL A 113 22.20 -4.77 -6.86
CA VAL A 113 22.16 -6.08 -6.18
C VAL A 113 21.26 -5.98 -4.95
N SER A 114 21.43 -4.91 -4.17
CA SER A 114 20.62 -4.63 -3.00
C SER A 114 19.13 -4.51 -3.36
N ALA A 115 18.78 -3.68 -4.34
CA ALA A 115 17.42 -3.50 -4.84
C ALA A 115 16.78 -4.83 -5.29
N TRP A 116 17.53 -5.68 -6.01
CA TRP A 116 17.05 -6.99 -6.41
C TRP A 116 16.75 -7.91 -5.21
N LEU A 117 17.62 -7.91 -4.19
CA LEU A 117 17.42 -8.69 -2.96
C LEU A 117 16.25 -8.16 -2.12
N VAL A 118 16.09 -6.84 -2.02
CA VAL A 118 14.93 -6.20 -1.38
C VAL A 118 13.66 -6.63 -2.10
N GLY A 119 13.61 -6.54 -3.44
CA GLY A 119 12.47 -7.01 -4.23
C GLY A 119 12.16 -8.48 -3.99
N LYS A 120 13.19 -9.34 -3.88
CA LYS A 120 12.99 -10.77 -3.54
C LYS A 120 12.42 -10.96 -2.14
N ALA A 121 12.91 -10.23 -1.14
CA ALA A 121 12.38 -10.27 0.22
C ALA A 121 10.91 -9.81 0.26
N ALA A 122 10.59 -8.73 -0.46
CA ALA A 122 9.23 -8.24 -0.62
C ALA A 122 8.31 -9.30 -1.26
N ARG A 123 8.79 -9.99 -2.31
CA ARG A 123 8.03 -11.06 -2.97
C ARG A 123 7.72 -12.23 -2.04
N LEU A 124 8.69 -12.64 -1.22
CA LEU A 124 8.51 -13.73 -0.25
C LEU A 124 7.44 -13.38 0.80
N ASN A 125 7.40 -12.13 1.25
CA ASN A 125 6.47 -11.65 2.28
C ASN A 125 5.28 -10.87 1.69
N SER A 126 4.97 -11.09 0.41
CA SER A 126 4.02 -10.25 -0.32
C SER A 126 2.56 -10.48 0.03
N ALA A 127 2.22 -11.62 0.64
CA ALA A 127 0.84 -11.98 0.96
C ALA A 127 0.13 -10.87 1.77
N GLY A 128 0.83 -10.25 2.71
CA GLY A 128 0.29 -9.21 3.57
C GLY A 128 -0.21 -7.97 2.83
N PHE A 129 0.47 -7.54 1.77
CA PHE A 129 0.12 -6.31 1.04
C PHE A 129 -0.48 -6.55 -0.35
N ARG A 130 -0.36 -7.77 -0.92
CA ARG A 130 -0.95 -8.10 -2.23
C ARG A 130 -2.36 -8.69 -2.12
N GLY A 131 -2.73 -9.22 -0.95
CA GLY A 131 -3.96 -9.98 -0.77
C GLY A 131 -4.03 -11.18 -1.71
N SER A 132 -5.14 -11.35 -2.41
CA SER A 132 -5.35 -12.35 -3.46
C SER A 132 -4.62 -12.03 -4.78
N GLY A 133 -4.15 -10.79 -4.96
CA GLY A 133 -3.42 -10.36 -6.15
C GLY A 133 -2.03 -11.00 -6.29
N THR A 134 -1.33 -10.80 -7.40
CA THR A 134 0.03 -11.37 -7.62
C THR A 134 1.08 -10.27 -7.61
N PHE A 135 2.10 -10.39 -6.74
CA PHE A 135 3.25 -9.50 -6.74
C PHE A 135 4.39 -10.07 -7.60
N ALA A 136 4.91 -9.25 -8.51
CA ALA A 136 5.99 -9.62 -9.42
C ALA A 136 7.11 -8.58 -9.42
N ILE A 137 8.34 -9.07 -9.59
CA ILE A 137 9.51 -8.24 -9.88
C ILE A 137 9.70 -8.35 -11.40
N GLN A 138 9.34 -7.30 -12.15
CA GLN A 138 9.45 -7.30 -13.60
C GLN A 138 10.90 -7.03 -14.03
N THR A 139 11.56 -6.10 -13.34
CA THR A 139 13.00 -5.82 -13.47
C THR A 139 13.56 -5.40 -12.10
N THR A 140 14.87 -5.17 -12.00
CA THR A 140 15.48 -4.62 -10.78
C THR A 140 14.87 -3.27 -10.35
N SER A 141 14.35 -2.50 -11.31
CA SER A 141 13.77 -1.18 -11.09
C SER A 141 12.25 -1.13 -11.31
N ARG A 142 11.57 -2.27 -11.45
CA ARG A 142 10.12 -2.28 -11.70
C ARG A 142 9.41 -3.42 -10.98
N LEU A 143 8.44 -3.06 -10.16
CA LEU A 143 7.56 -3.97 -9.43
C LEU A 143 6.15 -3.92 -10.03
N ALA A 144 5.39 -4.99 -9.86
CA ALA A 144 4.00 -5.05 -10.32
C ALA A 144 3.10 -5.77 -9.31
N ILE A 145 1.86 -5.29 -9.20
CA ILE A 145 0.76 -5.99 -8.51
C ILE A 145 -0.36 -6.22 -9.52
N TYR A 146 -0.60 -7.48 -9.86
CA TYR A 146 -1.75 -7.91 -10.66
C TYR A 146 -2.94 -8.18 -9.74
N HIS A 147 -4.15 -7.85 -10.20
CA HIS A 147 -5.38 -8.02 -9.40
C HIS A 147 -5.25 -7.37 -8.02
N ASN A 148 -4.72 -6.15 -7.97
CA ASN A 148 -4.53 -5.42 -6.71
C ASN A 148 -5.90 -5.15 -6.03
N PRO A 149 -6.16 -5.70 -4.83
CA PRO A 149 -7.43 -5.51 -4.14
C PRO A 149 -7.75 -4.02 -3.88
N LEU A 150 -6.73 -3.17 -3.78
CA LEU A 150 -6.91 -1.73 -3.51
C LEU A 150 -7.33 -0.91 -4.76
N ALA A 151 -7.22 -1.51 -5.95
CA ALA A 151 -7.51 -0.86 -7.23
C ALA A 151 -8.58 -1.59 -8.06
N ILE A 152 -8.83 -2.87 -7.80
CA ILE A 152 -9.84 -3.65 -8.52
C ILE A 152 -11.24 -3.07 -8.29
N GLY A 153 -12.01 -2.90 -9.36
CA GLY A 153 -13.37 -2.33 -9.31
C GLY A 153 -13.42 -0.82 -9.04
N VAL A 154 -12.28 -0.14 -8.91
CA VAL A 154 -12.20 1.32 -8.82
C VAL A 154 -11.94 1.89 -10.21
N THR A 155 -12.54 3.02 -10.55
CA THR A 155 -12.26 3.77 -11.79
C THR A 155 -11.76 5.15 -11.43
N ALA A 156 -10.64 5.58 -12.01
CA ALA A 156 -10.04 6.88 -11.80
C ALA A 156 -9.27 7.32 -13.06
N ASP A 157 -9.13 8.63 -13.27
CA ASP A 157 -8.37 9.18 -14.41
C ASP A 157 -6.85 9.09 -14.21
N GLN A 158 -6.40 8.78 -12.99
CA GLN A 158 -5.00 8.76 -12.59
C GLN A 158 -4.71 7.55 -11.68
N PRO A 159 -3.43 7.14 -11.54
CA PRO A 159 -3.02 6.14 -10.57
C PRO A 159 -3.43 6.48 -9.13
N ILE A 160 -3.88 5.49 -8.36
CA ILE A 160 -4.45 5.67 -7.01
C ILE A 160 -3.75 4.85 -5.92
N CYS A 161 -2.75 4.03 -6.25
CA CYS A 161 -2.07 3.13 -5.31
C CYS A 161 -0.94 3.84 -4.57
N HIS A 162 -1.19 5.07 -4.09
CA HIS A 162 -0.23 5.90 -3.35
C HIS A 162 0.34 5.16 -2.13
N PHE A 163 -0.47 4.35 -1.45
CA PHE A 163 -0.02 3.53 -0.33
C PHE A 163 1.07 2.55 -0.73
N HIS A 164 0.88 1.77 -1.81
CA HIS A 164 1.89 0.82 -2.27
C HIS A 164 3.13 1.53 -2.80
N ALA A 165 2.96 2.64 -3.53
CA ALA A 165 4.08 3.44 -4.02
C ALA A 165 4.97 3.91 -2.87
N ALA A 166 4.38 4.52 -1.84
CA ALA A 166 5.08 5.01 -0.66
C ALA A 166 5.68 3.89 0.19
N MET A 167 4.95 2.79 0.36
CA MET A 167 5.44 1.60 1.07
C MET A 167 6.68 1.02 0.38
N PHE A 168 6.66 0.88 -0.95
CA PHE A 168 7.82 0.39 -1.69
C PHE A 168 8.97 1.37 -1.69
N GLU A 169 8.72 2.67 -1.90
CA GLU A 169 9.76 3.71 -1.79
C GLU A 169 10.49 3.58 -0.46
N HIS A 170 9.74 3.64 0.64
CA HIS A 170 10.30 3.66 1.98
C HIS A 170 10.99 2.35 2.33
N MET A 171 10.43 1.19 1.95
CA MET A 171 11.08 -0.11 2.12
C MET A 171 12.45 -0.15 1.42
N PHE A 172 12.56 0.32 0.17
CA PHE A 172 13.83 0.36 -0.56
C PHE A 172 14.80 1.40 0.02
N GLN A 173 14.30 2.54 0.51
CA GLN A 173 15.12 3.52 1.21
C GLN A 173 15.74 2.96 2.50
N ARG A 174 14.93 2.21 3.27
CA ARG A 174 15.37 1.62 4.54
C ARG A 174 16.32 0.45 4.35
N MET A 175 16.09 -0.39 3.34
CA MET A 175 16.88 -1.61 3.14
C MET A 175 18.05 -1.47 2.17
N SER A 176 17.99 -0.51 1.24
CA SER A 176 18.96 -0.39 0.14
C SER A 176 19.70 0.95 0.13
N HIS A 177 19.06 2.03 -0.32
CA HIS A 177 19.68 3.35 -0.41
C HIS A 177 18.66 4.46 -0.19
N ARG A 178 18.98 5.43 0.67
CA ARG A 178 18.04 6.47 1.12
C ARG A 178 17.44 7.36 0.02
N ASP A 179 18.11 7.45 -1.13
CA ASP A 179 17.71 8.32 -2.25
C ASP A 179 16.77 7.62 -3.25
N PHE A 180 16.36 6.36 -3.01
CA PHE A 180 15.38 5.69 -3.87
C PHE A 180 14.05 6.45 -3.92
N VAL A 181 13.47 6.51 -5.11
CA VAL A 181 12.13 7.05 -5.37
C VAL A 181 11.30 5.97 -6.03
N CYS A 182 10.03 5.84 -5.62
CA CYS A 182 9.08 4.91 -6.24
C CYS A 182 7.91 5.69 -6.84
N ARG A 183 7.62 5.47 -8.13
CA ARG A 183 6.47 6.08 -8.81
C ARG A 183 5.55 5.01 -9.36
N GLU A 184 4.27 5.12 -9.08
CA GLU A 184 3.26 4.35 -9.81
C GLU A 184 3.13 4.92 -11.23
N THR A 185 3.32 4.08 -12.24
CA THR A 185 3.34 4.47 -13.66
C THR A 185 2.21 3.85 -14.48
N ALA A 186 1.58 2.81 -13.94
CA ALA A 186 0.38 2.18 -14.49
C ALA A 186 -0.50 1.73 -13.32
N CYS A 187 -1.82 1.83 -13.45
CA CYS A 187 -2.76 1.45 -12.41
C CYS A 187 -4.00 0.76 -13.00
N MET A 188 -4.49 -0.27 -12.33
CA MET A 188 -5.72 -0.94 -12.72
C MET A 188 -6.93 0.01 -12.71
N ALA A 189 -6.98 0.92 -11.73
CA ALA A 189 -8.07 1.89 -11.65
C ALA A 189 -8.06 2.91 -12.80
N ALA A 190 -6.89 3.11 -13.43
CA ALA A 190 -6.73 3.95 -14.62
C ALA A 190 -6.82 3.15 -15.93
N GLY A 191 -7.31 1.91 -15.90
CA GLY A 191 -7.55 1.09 -17.08
C GLY A 191 -6.37 0.23 -17.57
N HIS A 192 -5.30 0.10 -16.78
CA HIS A 192 -4.19 -0.80 -17.10
C HIS A 192 -4.43 -2.24 -16.58
N ASP A 193 -3.70 -3.22 -17.12
CA ASP A 193 -3.84 -4.63 -16.71
C ASP A 193 -3.36 -4.90 -15.28
N HIS A 194 -2.47 -4.06 -14.73
CA HIS A 194 -1.88 -4.19 -13.40
C HIS A 194 -1.39 -2.84 -12.88
N CYS A 195 -1.13 -2.76 -11.57
CA CYS A 195 -0.43 -1.63 -10.98
C CYS A 195 1.08 -1.83 -11.13
N SER A 196 1.79 -0.87 -11.72
CA SER A 196 3.24 -0.92 -11.94
C SER A 196 3.94 0.21 -11.19
N PHE A 197 5.05 -0.12 -10.54
CA PHE A 197 5.81 0.77 -9.68
C PHE A 197 7.27 0.79 -10.13
N GLU A 198 7.74 1.95 -10.58
CA GLU A 198 9.12 2.17 -11.04
C GLU A 198 9.98 2.75 -9.92
N LEU A 199 11.14 2.13 -9.73
CA LEU A 199 12.15 2.51 -8.75
C LEU A 199 13.31 3.19 -9.46
N THR A 200 13.66 4.39 -8.99
CA THR A 200 14.81 5.15 -9.50
C THR A 200 15.71 5.56 -8.34
N LEU A 201 17.01 5.69 -8.62
CA LEU A 201 18.02 6.19 -7.69
C LEU A 201 18.65 7.48 -8.24
#